data_AF-A0A7J2NE42-F1
#
_entry.id   AF-A0A7J2NE42-F1
#
_cell.length_a   1.000
_cell.length_b   1.000
_cell.length_c   1.000
_cell.angle_alpha   90.00
_cell.angle_beta   90.00
_cell.angle_gamma   90.00
#
_symmetry.space_group_name_H-M   'P 1'
#
loop_
_entity.id
_entity.type
_entity.pdbx_description
1 polymer ?
#
loop_
_entity_poly.entity_id
_entity_poly.type
_entity_poly.pdbx_seq_one_letter_code
_entity_poly.pdbx_strand_id
1 'polypeptide(L)'
;MVNNLENMDSEEKIRILEELRKEREEDIKNIEKSIKKAEREKESEESLKRRITESSQKNEEEDLSEIIEGVSKEKQEEEEADPARFYQQISSRTQELYQEARQLVNNERSFGYEARRDFYSIEREAEAIRQYGIKNEEVDESLSALDQLIKNIRKNIL
;
A
#
# COMPACT_ATOMS: atom_id res chain seq x y z
N MET A 1 -9.43 -37.53 -4.59
CA MET A 1 -10.53 -38.19 -5.32
C MET A 1 -10.21 -38.54 -6.78
N VAL A 2 -8.99 -38.27 -7.30
CA VAL A 2 -8.69 -38.48 -8.74
C VAL A 2 -8.25 -39.92 -9.10
N ASN A 3 -7.93 -40.76 -8.11
CA ASN A 3 -7.38 -42.12 -8.34
C ASN A 3 -8.42 -43.26 -8.43
N ASN A 4 -9.72 -42.98 -8.50
CA ASN A 4 -10.76 -44.04 -8.54
C ASN A 4 -11.42 -44.25 -9.91
N LEU A 5 -11.13 -43.42 -10.91
CA LEU A 5 -11.77 -43.53 -12.22
C LEU A 5 -11.23 -44.69 -13.03
N GLU A 6 -9.96 -45.05 -12.93
CA GLU A 6 -9.30 -45.98 -13.87
C GLU A 6 -10.02 -47.35 -13.95
N ASN A 7 -10.57 -47.82 -12.84
CA ASN A 7 -11.24 -49.13 -12.70
C ASN A 7 -12.79 -49.09 -12.82
N MET A 8 -13.39 -47.94 -13.14
CA MET A 8 -14.86 -47.82 -13.28
C MET A 8 -15.35 -48.18 -14.68
N ASP A 9 -16.61 -48.65 -14.77
CA ASP A 9 -17.28 -48.93 -16.05
C ASP A 9 -17.44 -47.66 -16.89
N SER A 10 -17.45 -47.84 -18.21
CA SER A 10 -17.38 -46.74 -19.18
C SER A 10 -18.59 -45.81 -19.10
N GLU A 11 -19.79 -46.35 -18.86
CA GLU A 11 -21.01 -45.55 -18.68
C GLU A 11 -20.96 -44.71 -17.40
N GLU A 12 -20.44 -45.27 -16.31
CA GLU A 12 -20.35 -44.57 -15.03
C GLU A 12 -19.27 -43.47 -15.04
N LYS A 13 -18.15 -43.71 -15.76
CA LYS A 13 -17.15 -42.67 -16.07
C LYS A 13 -17.76 -41.50 -16.81
N ILE A 14 -18.56 -41.77 -17.85
CA ILE A 14 -19.21 -40.73 -18.66
C ILE A 14 -20.18 -39.92 -17.78
N ARG A 15 -20.98 -40.57 -16.94
CA ARG A 15 -21.90 -39.89 -16.01
C ARG A 15 -21.18 -38.93 -15.07
N ILE A 16 -20.08 -39.37 -14.44
CA ILE A 16 -19.30 -38.54 -13.52
C ILE A 16 -18.66 -37.35 -14.25
N LEU A 17 -18.14 -37.57 -15.46
CA LEU A 17 -17.56 -36.49 -16.26
C LEU A 17 -18.63 -35.48 -16.71
N GLU A 18 -19.85 -35.91 -17.02
CA GLU A 18 -20.97 -35.01 -17.33
C GLU A 18 -21.43 -34.20 -16.11
N GLU A 19 -21.50 -34.81 -14.93
CA GLU A 19 -21.83 -34.10 -13.69
C GLU A 19 -20.76 -33.05 -13.36
N LEU A 20 -19.48 -33.42 -13.41
CA LEU A 20 -18.37 -32.49 -13.22
C LEU A 20 -18.40 -31.36 -14.26
N ARG A 21 -18.72 -31.67 -15.52
CA ARG A 21 -18.87 -30.65 -16.56
C ARG A 21 -19.99 -29.67 -16.23
N LYS A 22 -21.16 -30.17 -15.80
CA LYS A 22 -22.30 -29.30 -15.42
C LYS A 22 -21.96 -28.42 -14.23
N GLU A 23 -21.32 -28.97 -13.20
CA GLU A 23 -20.86 -28.22 -12.03
C GLU A 23 -19.89 -27.11 -12.44
N ARG A 24 -18.92 -27.42 -13.31
CA ARG A 24 -17.98 -26.42 -13.84
C ARG A 24 -18.64 -25.35 -14.70
N GLU A 25 -19.61 -25.70 -15.53
CA GLU A 25 -20.37 -24.72 -16.33
C GLU A 25 -21.19 -23.78 -15.43
N GLU A 26 -21.68 -24.25 -14.29
CA GLU A 26 -22.38 -23.42 -13.30
C GLU A 26 -21.43 -22.49 -12.54
N ASP A 27 -20.27 -23.00 -12.10
CA ASP A 27 -19.22 -22.19 -11.47
C ASP A 27 -18.76 -21.05 -12.36
N ILE A 28 -18.51 -21.32 -13.64
CA ILE A 28 -18.08 -20.30 -14.62
C ILE A 28 -19.15 -19.21 -14.74
N LYS A 29 -20.43 -19.58 -14.86
CA LYS A 29 -21.53 -18.59 -14.92
C LYS A 29 -21.62 -17.73 -13.67
N ASN A 30 -21.34 -18.30 -12.50
CA ASN A 30 -21.35 -17.56 -11.24
C ASN A 30 -20.17 -16.59 -11.15
N ILE A 31 -18.98 -16.99 -11.60
CA ILE A 31 -17.80 -16.12 -11.69
C ILE A 31 -18.06 -14.97 -12.66
N GLU A 32 -18.61 -15.24 -13.86
CA GLU A 32 -18.94 -14.21 -14.84
C GLU A 32 -19.94 -13.18 -14.31
N LYS A 33 -20.95 -13.62 -13.55
CA LYS A 33 -21.91 -12.70 -12.91
C LYS A 33 -21.22 -11.81 -11.88
N SER A 34 -20.33 -12.37 -11.06
CA SER A 34 -19.60 -11.63 -10.04
C SER A 34 -18.64 -10.60 -10.65
N ILE A 35 -17.93 -10.97 -11.73
CA ILE A 35 -17.06 -10.03 -12.46
C ILE A 35 -17.87 -8.86 -13.01
N LYS A 36 -18.99 -9.14 -13.71
CA LYS A 36 -19.86 -8.08 -14.26
C LYS A 36 -20.44 -7.17 -13.18
N LYS A 37 -20.69 -7.69 -11.98
CA LYS A 37 -21.15 -6.90 -10.83
C LYS A 37 -20.04 -5.98 -10.33
N ALA A 38 -18.83 -6.50 -10.13
CA ALA A 38 -17.67 -5.73 -9.69
C ALA A 38 -17.26 -4.64 -10.69
N GLU A 39 -17.34 -4.92 -12.00
CA GLU A 39 -17.06 -3.93 -13.05
C GLU A 39 -18.03 -2.75 -12.99
N ARG A 40 -19.34 -3.00 -12.77
CA ARG A 40 -20.35 -1.94 -12.62
C ARG A 40 -20.14 -1.09 -11.38
N GLU A 41 -19.74 -1.71 -10.26
CA GLU A 41 -19.44 -1.00 -9.02
C GLU A 41 -18.22 -0.09 -9.21
N LYS A 42 -17.17 -0.57 -9.87
CA LYS A 42 -15.99 0.23 -10.22
C LYS A 42 -16.33 1.40 -11.15
N GLU A 43 -17.16 1.18 -12.17
CA GLU A 43 -17.60 2.24 -13.08
C GLU A 43 -18.46 3.31 -12.35
N SER A 44 -19.30 2.89 -11.40
CA SER A 44 -20.08 3.80 -10.55
C SER A 44 -19.19 4.61 -9.60
N GLU A 45 -18.13 4.00 -9.04
CA GLU A 45 -17.18 4.69 -8.16
C GLU A 45 -16.33 5.71 -8.92
N GLU A 46 -15.86 5.38 -10.12
CA GLU A 46 -15.14 6.32 -10.98
C GLU A 46 -16.05 7.48 -11.44
N SER A 47 -17.31 7.21 -11.75
CA SER A 47 -18.31 8.24 -12.06
C SER A 47 -18.57 9.18 -10.88
N LEU A 48 -18.70 8.63 -9.66
CA LEU A 48 -18.89 9.43 -8.45
C LEU A 48 -17.67 10.32 -8.15
N LYS A 49 -16.45 9.79 -8.30
CA LYS A 49 -15.20 10.56 -8.15
C LYS A 49 -15.13 11.71 -9.15
N ARG A 50 -15.50 11.50 -10.42
CA ARG A 50 -15.57 12.58 -11.41
C ARG A 50 -16.58 13.66 -11.03
N ARG A 51 -17.79 13.27 -10.60
CA ARG A 51 -18.82 14.22 -10.15
C ARG A 51 -18.37 15.05 -8.94
N ILE A 52 -17.70 14.43 -7.96
CA ILE A 52 -17.17 15.15 -6.79
C ILE A 52 -16.08 16.14 -7.23
N THR A 53 -15.17 15.72 -8.11
CA THR A 53 -14.08 16.57 -8.61
C THR A 53 -14.63 17.77 -9.40
N GLU A 54 -15.62 17.55 -10.28
CA GLU A 54 -16.27 18.60 -11.06
C GLU A 54 -17.13 19.55 -10.20
N SER A 55 -17.74 19.06 -9.12
CA SER A 55 -18.45 19.91 -8.14
C SER A 55 -17.49 20.71 -7.25
N SER A 56 -16.31 20.18 -6.91
CA SER A 56 -15.28 20.90 -6.16
C SER A 56 -14.72 22.08 -6.94
N GLN A 57 -14.44 21.88 -8.24
CA GLN A 57 -13.91 22.94 -9.12
C GLN A 57 -14.87 24.12 -9.30
N LYS A 58 -16.19 23.91 -9.21
CA LYS A 58 -17.17 25.01 -9.35
C LYS A 58 -17.38 25.83 -8.07
N ASN A 59 -17.04 25.29 -6.90
CA ASN A 59 -17.18 26.00 -5.63
C ASN A 59 -15.87 26.66 -5.17
N GLU A 60 -14.70 26.16 -5.59
CA GLU A 60 -13.40 26.73 -5.20
C GLU A 60 -13.08 28.08 -5.85
N GLU A 61 -13.57 28.39 -7.05
CA GLU A 61 -13.26 29.67 -7.73
C GLU A 61 -13.99 30.89 -7.13
N GLU A 62 -15.14 30.71 -6.47
CA GLU A 62 -15.91 31.81 -5.84
C GLU A 62 -15.48 32.10 -4.39
N ASP A 63 -15.14 31.08 -3.58
CA ASP A 63 -14.79 31.23 -2.15
C ASP A 63 -13.30 31.55 -1.91
N LEU A 64 -12.37 31.07 -2.75
CA LEU A 64 -10.94 31.25 -2.50
C LEU A 64 -10.48 32.70 -2.67
N SER A 65 -11.13 33.47 -3.53
CA SER A 65 -10.74 34.87 -3.79
C SER A 65 -11.00 35.77 -2.57
N GLU A 66 -12.12 35.57 -1.87
CA GLU A 66 -12.49 36.33 -0.67
C GLU A 66 -11.64 35.91 0.55
N ILE A 67 -11.30 34.61 0.64
CA ILE A 67 -10.44 34.07 1.70
C ILE A 67 -8.97 34.50 1.52
N ILE A 68 -8.44 34.51 0.29
CA ILE A 68 -7.06 34.91 0.01
C ILE A 68 -6.84 36.41 0.29
N GLU A 69 -7.83 37.27 0.00
CA GLU A 69 -7.73 38.71 0.28
C GLU A 69 -7.79 39.01 1.81
N GLY A 70 -8.52 38.20 2.58
CA GLY A 70 -8.54 38.25 4.05
C GLY A 70 -7.26 37.71 4.70
N VAL A 71 -6.75 36.57 4.24
CA VAL A 71 -5.54 35.94 4.78
C VAL A 71 -4.27 36.74 4.48
N SER A 72 -4.23 37.49 3.37
CA SER A 72 -3.07 38.33 3.00
C SER A 72 -2.86 39.55 3.92
N LYS A 73 -3.88 39.99 4.66
CA LYS A 73 -3.77 41.10 5.63
C LYS A 73 -3.51 40.66 7.07
N GLU A 74 -3.75 39.39 7.41
CA GLU A 74 -3.52 38.87 8.77
C GLU A 74 -2.26 37.98 8.90
N LYS A 75 -1.67 37.49 7.80
CA LYS A 75 -0.47 36.63 7.81
C LYS A 75 0.90 37.34 7.67
N GLN A 76 1.04 38.59 8.10
CA GLN A 76 2.38 39.20 8.27
C GLN A 76 2.98 39.02 9.67
N GLU A 77 2.29 38.33 10.61
CA GLU A 77 2.81 38.12 11.97
C GLU A 77 2.71 36.68 12.53
N GLU A 78 2.49 35.64 11.72
CA GLU A 78 2.71 34.24 12.16
C GLU A 78 3.68 33.48 11.24
N GLU A 79 4.89 33.27 11.76
CA GLU A 79 6.04 32.61 11.15
C GLU A 79 5.75 31.17 10.67
N GLU A 80 5.81 31.01 9.35
CA GLU A 80 6.48 29.95 8.58
C GLU A 80 6.94 28.66 9.31
N ALA A 81 6.12 27.60 9.26
CA ALA A 81 6.64 26.23 9.22
C ALA A 81 6.93 25.86 7.76
N ASP A 82 8.18 26.04 7.33
CA ASP A 82 8.68 25.71 6.00
C ASP A 82 8.55 24.19 5.70
N PRO A 83 7.70 23.76 4.76
CA PRO A 83 7.57 22.34 4.40
C PRO A 83 8.89 21.76 3.88
N ALA A 84 9.82 22.57 3.34
CA ALA A 84 11.14 22.10 2.94
C ALA A 84 11.99 21.66 4.15
N ARG A 85 11.89 22.35 5.30
CA ARG A 85 12.53 21.92 6.56
C ARG A 85 11.96 20.59 7.06
N PHE A 86 10.64 20.40 6.96
CA PHE A 86 9.99 19.15 7.37
C PHE A 86 10.49 17.95 6.56
N TYR A 87 10.52 18.06 5.23
CA TYR A 87 11.07 16.99 4.38
C TYR A 87 12.57 16.77 4.60
N GLN A 88 13.33 17.83 4.87
CA GLN A 88 14.75 17.72 5.20
C GLN A 88 14.99 16.96 6.51
N GLN A 89 14.14 17.15 7.52
CA GLN A 89 14.21 16.44 8.81
C GLN A 89 13.88 14.95 8.65
N ILE A 90 12.82 14.61 7.90
CA ILE A 90 12.43 13.22 7.63
C ILE A 90 13.55 12.50 6.85
N SER A 91 14.05 13.13 5.79
CA SER A 91 15.12 12.56 4.98
C SER A 91 16.37 12.27 5.83
N SER A 92 16.73 13.20 6.72
CA SER A 92 17.87 13.03 7.64
C SER A 92 17.64 11.87 8.60
N ARG A 93 16.46 11.79 9.23
CA ARG A 93 16.13 10.73 10.20
C ARG A 93 16.08 9.34 9.57
N THR A 94 15.46 9.20 8.41
CA THR A 94 15.42 7.92 7.67
C THR A 94 16.82 7.47 7.28
N GLN A 95 17.69 8.40 6.88
CA GLN A 95 19.09 8.11 6.55
C GLN A 95 19.89 7.67 7.78
N GLU A 96 19.71 8.30 8.94
CA GLU A 96 20.33 7.87 10.20
C GLU A 96 19.96 6.43 10.56
N LEU A 97 18.66 6.13 10.52
CA LEU A 97 18.12 4.80 10.85
C LEU A 97 18.65 3.71 9.90
N TYR A 98 18.70 4.00 8.60
CA TYR A 98 19.28 3.09 7.62
C TYR A 98 20.78 2.84 7.85
N GLN A 99 21.55 3.90 8.12
CA GLN A 99 22.98 3.78 8.42
C GLN A 99 23.22 2.97 9.69
N GLU A 100 22.40 3.17 10.71
CA GLU A 100 22.47 2.41 11.96
C GLU A 100 22.24 0.92 11.71
N ALA A 101 21.15 0.56 11.00
CA ALA A 101 20.86 -0.81 10.62
C ALA A 101 22.06 -1.43 9.87
N ARG A 102 22.63 -0.69 8.90
CA ARG A 102 23.77 -1.15 8.11
C ARG A 102 25.03 -1.40 8.95
N GLN A 103 25.30 -0.56 9.95
CA GLN A 103 26.42 -0.76 10.88
C GLN A 103 26.21 -2.01 11.74
N LEU A 104 24.99 -2.21 12.25
CA LEU A 104 24.63 -3.40 13.03
C LEU A 104 24.85 -4.69 12.23
N VAL A 105 24.39 -4.72 10.97
CA VAL A 105 24.61 -5.87 10.07
C VAL A 105 26.09 -6.12 9.78
N ASN A 106 26.86 -5.06 9.50
CA ASN A 106 28.27 -5.20 9.09
C ASN A 106 29.22 -5.55 10.23
N ASN A 107 28.89 -5.20 11.47
CA ASN A 107 29.74 -5.47 12.63
C ASN A 107 29.65 -6.92 13.13
N GLU A 108 28.68 -7.70 12.65
CA GLU A 108 28.36 -9.03 13.17
C GLU A 108 28.76 -10.14 12.18
N ARG A 109 29.66 -11.02 12.61
CA ARG A 109 30.25 -12.08 11.76
C ARG A 109 29.24 -13.19 11.41
N SER A 110 28.18 -13.36 12.19
CA SER A 110 27.08 -14.29 11.89
C SER A 110 25.76 -13.52 11.75
N PHE A 111 25.50 -13.09 10.52
CA PHE A 111 24.25 -12.40 10.22
C PHE A 111 23.10 -13.40 10.05
N GLY A 112 22.28 -13.56 11.09
CA GLY A 112 21.11 -14.45 11.12
C GLY A 112 20.09 -14.12 10.02
N TYR A 113 19.38 -15.15 9.54
CA TYR A 113 18.41 -15.01 8.45
C TYR A 113 17.30 -13.97 8.73
N GLU A 114 16.84 -13.88 9.98
CA GLU A 114 15.80 -12.93 10.38
C GLU A 114 16.29 -11.47 10.37
N ALA A 115 17.48 -11.20 10.92
CA ALA A 115 18.10 -9.88 10.86
C ALA A 115 18.37 -9.44 9.41
N ARG A 116 18.72 -10.38 8.52
CA ARG A 116 18.88 -10.14 7.07
C ARG A 116 17.58 -9.76 6.38
N ARG A 117 16.49 -10.46 6.68
CA ARG A 117 15.18 -10.15 6.14
C ARG A 117 14.73 -8.75 6.59
N ASP A 118 14.87 -8.45 7.87
CA ASP A 118 14.43 -7.17 8.43
C ASP A 118 15.25 -5.99 7.88
N PHE A 119 16.56 -6.18 7.62
CA PHE A 119 17.40 -5.19 6.96
C PHE A 119 16.92 -4.85 5.53
N TYR A 120 16.56 -5.85 4.72
CA TYR A 120 16.01 -5.60 3.38
C TYR A 120 14.65 -4.91 3.41
N SER A 121 13.85 -5.12 4.46
CA SER A 121 12.61 -4.39 4.66
C SER A 121 12.88 -2.91 4.95
N ILE A 122 13.91 -2.59 5.77
CA ILE A 122 14.35 -1.20 6.01
C ILE A 122 14.79 -0.53 4.70
N GLU A 123 15.54 -1.23 3.85
CA GLU A 123 15.98 -0.67 2.55
C GLU A 123 14.79 -0.29 1.66
N ARG A 124 13.77 -1.15 1.57
CA ARG A 124 12.58 -0.86 0.78
C ARG A 124 11.79 0.31 1.35
N GLU A 125 11.61 0.34 2.66
CA GLU A 125 10.79 1.37 3.31
C GLU A 125 11.48 2.74 3.19
N ALA A 126 12.80 2.81 3.45
CA ALA A 126 13.58 4.03 3.28
C ALA A 126 13.56 4.55 1.84
N GLU A 127 13.62 3.66 0.85
CA GLU A 127 13.52 4.00 -0.56
C GLU A 127 12.11 4.52 -0.92
N ALA A 128 11.05 3.96 -0.31
CA ALA A 128 9.68 4.43 -0.49
C ALA A 128 9.49 5.85 0.06
N ILE A 129 10.03 6.17 1.24
CA ILE A 129 10.01 7.53 1.80
C ILE A 129 10.69 8.52 0.83
N ARG A 130 11.80 8.10 0.23
CA ARG A 130 12.62 8.92 -0.67
C ARG A 130 11.96 9.17 -2.02
N GLN A 131 11.36 8.15 -2.62
CA GLN A 131 10.83 8.22 -3.98
C GLN A 131 9.42 8.84 -4.04
N TYR A 132 8.59 8.57 -3.04
CA TYR A 132 7.16 8.91 -3.12
C TYR A 132 6.75 10.14 -2.33
N GLY A 133 7.62 10.71 -1.49
CA GLY A 133 7.28 11.89 -0.70
C GLY A 133 6.02 11.64 0.11
N ILE A 134 6.14 10.75 1.09
CA ILE A 134 5.01 10.28 1.90
C ILE A 134 4.25 11.49 2.48
N LYS A 135 2.93 11.48 2.33
CA LYS A 135 2.06 12.54 2.89
C LYS A 135 2.27 12.61 4.40
N ASN A 136 2.25 13.81 4.98
CA ASN A 136 2.58 14.04 6.40
C ASN A 136 1.93 13.05 7.39
N GLU A 137 0.72 12.56 7.11
CA GLU A 137 -0.01 11.61 7.95
C GLU A 137 0.56 10.18 7.95
N GLU A 138 1.21 9.76 6.86
CA GLU A 138 1.76 8.41 6.68
C GLU A 138 3.26 8.33 7.05
N VAL A 139 3.91 9.49 7.23
CA VAL A 139 5.34 9.58 7.58
C VAL A 139 5.60 9.01 8.97
N ASP A 140 4.77 9.37 9.95
CA ASP A 140 4.94 8.94 11.34
C ASP A 140 4.78 7.42 11.47
N GLU A 141 3.84 6.84 10.71
CA GLU A 141 3.66 5.39 10.64
C GLU A 141 4.87 4.70 10.01
N SER A 142 5.41 5.27 8.93
CA SER A 142 6.59 4.73 8.24
C SER A 142 7.86 4.82 9.09
N LEU A 143 8.06 5.94 9.80
CA LEU A 143 9.17 6.09 10.75
C LEU A 143 9.04 5.13 11.94
N SER A 144 7.83 4.93 12.46
CA SER A 144 7.55 3.95 13.50
C SER A 144 7.85 2.51 13.05
N ALA A 145 7.50 2.18 11.80
CA ALA A 145 7.81 0.88 11.20
C ALA A 145 9.33 0.68 11.04
N LEU A 146 10.06 1.70 10.57
CA LEU A 146 11.52 1.69 10.48
C LEU A 146 12.18 1.47 11.84
N ASP A 147 11.73 2.19 12.87
CA ASP A 147 12.22 2.03 14.24
C ASP A 147 11.95 0.62 14.80
N GLN A 148 10.79 0.03 14.49
CA GLN A 148 10.45 -1.32 14.93
C GLN A 148 11.31 -2.39 14.24
N LEU A 149 11.59 -2.23 12.95
CA LEU A 149 12.49 -3.12 12.20
C LEU A 149 13.91 -3.07 12.79
N ILE A 150 14.41 -1.89 13.15
CA ILE A 150 15.72 -1.74 13.79
C ILE A 150 15.76 -2.42 15.15
N LYS A 151 14.70 -2.28 15.97
CA LYS A 151 14.59 -3.00 17.25
C LYS A 151 14.64 -4.52 17.05
N ASN A 152 13.98 -5.05 16.02
CA ASN A 152 14.01 -6.48 15.70
C ASN A 152 15.41 -6.93 15.27
N ILE A 153 16.09 -6.16 14.42
CA ILE A 153 17.48 -6.44 14.02
C ILE A 153 18.39 -6.50 15.25
N ARG A 154 18.32 -5.50 16.15
CA ARG A 154 19.11 -5.50 17.39
C ARG A 154 18.83 -6.72 18.28
N LYS A 155 17.58 -7.20 18.34
CA LYS A 155 17.20 -8.38 19.11
C LYS A 155 17.75 -9.69 18.52
N ASN A 156 17.79 -9.77 17.19
CA ASN A 156 18.08 -10.99 16.43
C ASN A 156 19.54 -11.08 15.93
N ILE A 157 20.37 -10.10 16.28
CA ILE A 157 21.80 -10.10 15.99
C ILE A 157 22.63 -10.82 17.08
N LEU A 158 22.03 -11.20 18.21
CA LEU A 158 22.65 -11.99 19.29
C LEU A 158 22.82 -13.48 18.93
#